data_AF-A0A3D4DUQ5-F1
#
_entry.id   AF-A0A3D4DUQ5-F1
#
_cell.length_a   1.000
_cell.length_b   1.000
_cell.length_c   1.000
_cell.angle_alpha   90.00
_cell.angle_beta   90.00
_cell.angle_gamma   90.00
#
_symmetry.space_group_name_H-M   'P 1'
#
loop_
_entity.id
_entity.type
_entity.pdbx_description
1 polymer ?
#
loop_
_entity_poly.entity_id
_entity_poly.type
_entity_poly.pdbx_seq_one_letter_code
_entity_poly.pdbx_strand_id
1 'polypeptide(L)'
;EGGTPAEWSQLIGALAVQGDAERARIIWGEAQSVFAAYPEAVAMIDGAAAQAGLSDPVGFAAPSGAQPGAAPAPEAQPEAQPEVVPETLAGPDADDVAAAAEMSDEDRATMIDGMVTRLSDELATNGGPPEKWVMLLNSLGQLGETDRARAVWTEAQKYFAQDAAGLATVRPAAEALGVAN
;
A
#
# COMPACT_ATOMS: atom_id res chain seq x y z
N GLU A 1 -2.33 -3.05 -1.73
CA GLU A 1 -2.00 -4.24 -0.93
C GLU A 1 -3.10 -4.42 0.10
N GLY A 2 -3.86 -5.51 0.02
CA GLY A 2 -5.01 -5.73 0.90
C GLY A 2 -4.53 -6.12 2.29
N GLY A 3 -4.46 -5.16 3.22
CA GLY A 3 -4.19 -5.42 4.64
C GLY A 3 -5.21 -6.40 5.24
N THR A 4 -4.89 -7.02 6.36
CA THR A 4 -5.74 -8.00 7.06
C THR A 4 -7.01 -7.34 7.65
N PRO A 5 -8.09 -8.10 7.88
CA PRO A 5 -9.34 -7.56 8.45
C PRO A 5 -9.12 -6.78 9.75
N ALA A 6 -8.14 -7.18 10.57
CA ALA A 6 -7.78 -6.51 11.81
C ALA A 6 -7.16 -5.12 11.55
N GLU A 7 -6.31 -4.99 10.54
CA GLU A 7 -5.71 -3.71 10.15
C GLU A 7 -6.76 -2.73 9.61
N TRP A 8 -7.68 -3.21 8.76
CA TRP A 8 -8.80 -2.40 8.29
C TRP A 8 -9.68 -1.92 9.44
N SER A 9 -9.95 -2.81 10.42
CA SER A 9 -10.72 -2.50 11.62
C SER A 9 -10.04 -1.45 12.51
N GLN A 10 -8.72 -1.60 12.73
CA GLN A 10 -7.93 -0.63 13.49
C GLN A 10 -7.89 0.73 12.79
N LEU A 11 -7.72 0.76 11.46
CA LEU A 11 -7.70 1.98 10.67
C LEU A 11 -9.03 2.74 10.74
N ILE A 12 -10.16 2.03 10.60
CA ILE A 12 -11.51 2.62 10.71
C ILE A 12 -11.70 3.24 12.10
N GLY A 13 -11.32 2.53 13.16
CA GLY A 13 -11.40 3.03 14.53
C GLY A 13 -10.50 4.26 14.77
N ALA A 14 -9.27 4.22 14.29
CA ALA A 14 -8.31 5.32 14.43
C ALA A 14 -8.82 6.60 13.73
N LEU A 15 -9.31 6.48 12.50
CA LEU A 15 -9.88 7.59 11.74
C LEU A 15 -11.11 8.20 12.45
N ALA A 16 -11.95 7.37 13.05
CA ALA A 16 -13.10 7.86 13.79
C ALA A 16 -12.71 8.64 15.05
N VAL A 17 -11.72 8.16 15.81
CA VAL A 17 -11.18 8.85 16.99
C VAL A 17 -10.52 10.18 16.61
N GLN A 18 -9.92 10.25 15.42
CA GLN A 18 -9.30 11.45 14.88
C GLN A 18 -10.32 12.49 14.37
N GLY A 19 -11.61 12.13 14.30
CA GLY A 19 -12.69 12.99 13.80
C GLY A 19 -12.93 12.87 12.30
N ASP A 20 -12.16 12.04 11.60
CA ASP A 20 -12.28 11.73 10.17
C ASP A 20 -13.38 10.69 9.90
N ALA A 21 -14.57 10.91 10.47
CA ALA A 21 -15.68 9.95 10.40
C ALA A 21 -16.17 9.69 8.97
N GLU A 22 -15.99 10.62 8.04
CA GLU A 22 -16.33 10.43 6.62
C GLU A 22 -15.36 9.46 5.93
N ARG A 23 -14.05 9.65 6.14
CA ARG A 23 -13.02 8.73 5.62
C ARG A 23 -13.15 7.35 6.23
N ALA A 24 -13.39 7.28 7.54
CA ALA A 24 -13.62 6.01 8.23
C ALA A 24 -14.79 5.21 7.60
N ARG A 25 -15.88 5.90 7.21
CA ARG A 25 -17.03 5.27 6.55
C ARG A 25 -16.78 4.84 5.11
N ILE A 26 -15.91 5.54 4.39
CA ILE A 26 -15.48 5.15 3.02
C ILE A 26 -14.64 3.87 3.10
N ILE A 27 -13.63 3.87 3.98
CA ILE A 27 -12.75 2.71 4.20
C ILE A 27 -13.56 1.51 4.70
N TRP A 28 -14.56 1.72 5.55
CA TRP A 28 -15.48 0.68 6.00
C TRP A 28 -16.26 0.01 4.85
N GLY A 29 -16.78 0.78 3.88
CA GLY A 29 -17.48 0.22 2.71
C GLY A 29 -16.54 -0.56 1.77
N GLU A 30 -15.32 -0.07 1.61
CA GLU A 30 -14.29 -0.75 0.81
C GLU A 30 -13.87 -2.08 1.47
N ALA A 31 -13.63 -2.06 2.79
CA ALA A 31 -13.25 -3.24 3.56
C ALA A 31 -14.31 -4.35 3.44
N GLN A 32 -15.60 -4.01 3.56
CA GLN A 32 -16.67 -4.98 3.39
C GLN A 32 -16.70 -5.61 2.00
N SER A 33 -16.36 -4.85 0.96
CA SER A 33 -16.31 -5.34 -0.41
C SER A 33 -15.10 -6.26 -0.64
N VAL A 34 -13.94 -5.89 -0.10
CA VAL A 34 -12.71 -6.69 -0.16
C VAL A 34 -12.89 -8.02 0.56
N PHE A 35 -13.55 -8.00 1.73
CA PHE A 35 -13.77 -9.18 2.55
C PHE A 35 -15.13 -9.84 2.35
N ALA A 36 -15.86 -9.54 1.29
CA ALA A 36 -17.21 -10.08 1.05
C ALA A 36 -17.26 -11.62 1.03
N ALA A 37 -16.14 -12.29 0.69
CA ALA A 37 -16.01 -13.75 0.72
C ALA A 37 -15.73 -14.34 2.13
N TYR A 38 -15.47 -13.49 3.14
CA TYR A 38 -15.03 -13.84 4.49
C TYR A 38 -15.96 -13.21 5.55
N PRO A 39 -17.05 -13.88 5.94
CA PRO A 39 -18.07 -13.28 6.82
C PRO A 39 -17.54 -12.92 8.22
N GLU A 40 -16.58 -13.68 8.77
CA GLU A 40 -15.94 -13.32 10.04
C GLU A 40 -15.11 -12.04 9.95
N ALA A 41 -14.45 -11.82 8.81
CA ALA A 41 -13.70 -10.58 8.56
C ALA A 41 -14.65 -9.38 8.46
N VAL A 42 -15.76 -9.53 7.73
CA VAL A 42 -16.81 -8.51 7.62
C VAL A 42 -17.39 -8.18 9.00
N ALA A 43 -17.65 -9.17 9.85
CA ALA A 43 -18.17 -8.94 11.20
C ALA A 43 -17.17 -8.19 12.10
N MET A 44 -15.86 -8.45 11.97
CA MET A 44 -14.82 -7.73 12.71
C MET A 44 -14.78 -6.25 12.30
N ILE A 45 -14.87 -5.99 11.00
CA ILE A 45 -14.89 -4.65 10.42
C ILE A 45 -16.16 -3.87 10.84
N ASP A 46 -17.33 -4.52 10.80
CA ASP A 46 -18.60 -3.95 11.26
C ASP A 46 -18.57 -3.61 12.76
N GLY A 47 -18.03 -4.53 13.57
CA GLY A 47 -17.83 -4.31 15.01
C GLY A 47 -16.93 -3.10 15.30
N ALA A 48 -15.87 -2.93 14.51
CA ALA A 48 -14.96 -1.79 14.62
C ALA A 48 -15.61 -0.44 14.25
N ALA A 49 -16.51 -0.42 13.27
CA ALA A 49 -17.29 0.75 12.93
C ALA A 49 -18.35 1.07 14.01
N ALA A 50 -19.01 0.05 14.56
CA ALA A 50 -20.02 0.18 15.60
C ALA A 50 -19.44 0.73 16.92
N GLN A 51 -18.29 0.20 17.37
CA GLN A 51 -17.60 0.70 18.57
C GLN A 51 -17.08 2.13 18.39
N ALA A 52 -16.83 2.56 17.15
CA ALA A 52 -16.44 3.91 16.79
C ALA A 52 -17.64 4.88 16.62
N GLY A 53 -18.88 4.39 16.73
CA GLY A 53 -20.09 5.19 16.57
C GLY A 53 -20.34 5.69 15.15
N LEU A 54 -19.73 5.04 14.14
CA LEU A 54 -19.92 5.38 12.74
C LEU A 54 -21.32 4.98 12.26
N SER A 55 -21.99 5.86 11.51
CA SER A 55 -23.32 5.61 10.95
C SER A 55 -23.22 5.25 9.47
N ASP A 56 -23.64 4.04 9.10
CA ASP A 56 -23.69 3.42 7.75
C ASP A 56 -22.44 3.63 6.85
N PRO A 57 -21.90 2.59 6.20
CA PRO A 57 -20.75 2.76 5.31
C PRO A 57 -21.14 3.65 4.13
N VAL A 58 -20.23 4.55 3.72
CA VAL A 58 -20.44 5.39 2.54
C VAL A 58 -19.99 4.58 1.32
N GLY A 59 -20.92 3.79 0.80
CA GLY A 59 -20.70 2.92 -0.36
C GLY A 59 -21.64 1.72 -0.31
N PHE A 60 -22.64 1.74 -1.19
CA PHE A 60 -23.73 0.77 -1.31
C PHE A 60 -24.51 0.51 -0.01
N ALA A 61 -25.68 1.13 0.07
CA ALA A 61 -26.70 0.84 1.08
C ALA A 61 -26.90 -0.68 1.26
N ALA A 62 -26.54 -1.21 2.43
CA ALA A 62 -27.11 -2.45 2.91
C ALA A 62 -28.62 -2.21 3.14
N PRO A 63 -29.51 -3.17 2.83
CA PRO A 63 -30.92 -3.02 3.15
C PRO A 63 -31.08 -2.90 4.67
N SER A 64 -31.57 -1.76 5.14
CA SER A 64 -31.90 -1.53 6.55
C SER A 64 -32.82 -2.63 7.06
N GLY A 65 -32.39 -3.35 8.10
CA GLY A 65 -33.27 -4.26 8.81
C GLY A 65 -32.60 -5.29 9.73
N ALA A 66 -31.83 -4.87 10.74
CA ALA A 66 -31.68 -5.61 12.00
C ALA A 66 -30.96 -4.77 13.07
N GLN A 67 -31.65 -4.45 14.17
CA GLN A 67 -31.02 -3.99 15.42
C GLN A 67 -30.90 -5.17 16.42
N PRO A 68 -30.34 -4.99 17.64
CA PRO A 68 -29.12 -5.65 18.09
C PRO A 68 -29.40 -6.75 19.12
N GLY A 69 -28.46 -7.68 19.30
CA GLY A 69 -28.64 -8.77 20.26
C GLY A 69 -27.35 -9.31 20.83
N ALA A 70 -27.03 -8.83 22.03
CA ALA A 70 -26.35 -9.55 23.11
C ALA A 70 -24.86 -9.94 22.93
N ALA A 71 -24.02 -9.29 23.76
CA ALA A 71 -22.88 -9.94 24.40
C ALA A 71 -23.41 -11.02 25.40
N PRO A 72 -22.60 -12.01 25.84
CA PRO A 72 -21.39 -11.76 26.62
C PRO A 72 -20.16 -12.62 26.24
N ALA A 73 -18.99 -12.11 26.65
CA ALA A 73 -17.70 -12.82 26.74
C ALA A 73 -17.77 -14.04 27.70
N PRO A 74 -16.77 -14.96 27.84
CA PRO A 74 -15.37 -14.60 28.10
C PRO A 74 -14.25 -15.55 27.60
N GLU A 75 -13.01 -15.03 27.66
CA GLU A 75 -11.75 -15.74 28.00
C GLU A 75 -11.16 -16.83 27.07
N ALA A 76 -10.08 -16.47 26.35
CA ALA A 76 -8.84 -17.25 26.32
C ALA A 76 -7.66 -16.41 25.76
N GLN A 77 -6.84 -15.91 26.66
CA GLN A 77 -5.39 -15.73 26.46
C GLN A 77 -4.73 -16.67 27.50
N PRO A 78 -3.57 -17.31 27.25
CA PRO A 78 -2.33 -16.58 26.95
C PRO A 78 -1.30 -17.27 26.01
N GLU A 79 -0.37 -16.45 25.48
CA GLU A 79 1.06 -16.76 25.16
C GLU A 79 1.38 -17.75 24.01
N ALA A 80 2.38 -17.59 23.14
CA ALA A 80 3.44 -16.61 22.96
C ALA A 80 3.91 -16.65 21.49
N GLN A 81 4.20 -15.47 20.97
CA GLN A 81 4.80 -15.22 19.66
C GLN A 81 6.32 -15.42 19.77
N PRO A 82 7.01 -15.85 18.71
CA PRO A 82 8.25 -15.21 18.32
C PRO A 82 7.90 -14.19 17.23
N GLU A 83 7.82 -12.95 17.70
CA GLU A 83 7.89 -11.73 16.92
C GLU A 83 9.03 -11.83 15.90
N VAL A 84 8.69 -12.02 14.63
CA VAL A 84 9.59 -11.70 13.52
C VAL A 84 9.11 -10.37 12.98
N VAL A 85 9.77 -9.31 13.42
CA VAL A 85 9.69 -7.99 12.81
C VAL A 85 10.12 -8.11 11.34
N PRO A 86 9.26 -7.85 10.34
CA PRO A 86 9.76 -7.38 9.07
C PRO A 86 10.00 -5.89 9.23
N GLU A 87 11.28 -5.55 9.16
CA GLU A 87 11.79 -4.20 9.12
C GLU A 87 10.95 -3.35 8.17
N THR A 88 10.50 -2.23 8.70
CA THR A 88 9.94 -1.08 8.01
C THR A 88 10.47 -0.98 6.58
N LEU A 89 9.58 -1.09 5.58
CA LEU A 89 9.80 -0.46 4.29
C LEU A 89 9.79 1.05 4.54
N ALA A 90 10.93 1.56 4.99
CA ALA A 90 11.24 2.98 5.10
C ALA A 90 11.29 3.55 3.68
N GLY A 91 10.14 3.91 3.14
CA GLY A 91 10.06 5.13 2.36
C GLY A 91 10.20 6.30 3.33
N PRO A 92 10.86 7.42 2.94
CA PRO A 92 11.14 8.52 3.86
C PRO A 92 9.88 8.92 4.62
N ASP A 93 10.00 8.94 5.95
CA ASP A 93 9.04 9.47 6.89
C ASP A 93 8.46 10.78 6.33
N ALA A 94 7.16 11.00 6.50
CA ALA A 94 6.49 12.21 6.03
C ALA A 94 7.12 13.53 6.54
N ASP A 95 8.05 13.45 7.49
CA ASP A 95 8.90 14.53 8.01
C ASP A 95 10.06 14.92 7.06
N ASP A 96 10.61 14.00 6.26
CA ASP A 96 11.72 14.26 5.33
C ASP A 96 11.29 15.08 4.08
N VAL A 97 9.99 15.10 3.78
CA VAL A 97 9.44 15.89 2.65
C VAL A 97 9.52 17.40 2.96
N ALA A 98 9.45 17.79 4.23
CA ALA A 98 9.58 19.19 4.65
C ALA A 98 11.03 19.69 4.54
N ALA A 99 12.02 18.85 4.86
CA ALA A 99 13.45 19.15 4.67
C ALA A 99 13.85 19.20 3.19
N ALA A 100 13.17 18.43 2.34
CA ALA A 100 13.41 18.40 0.91
C ALA A 100 12.98 19.69 0.19
N ALA A 101 12.14 20.54 0.80
CA ALA A 101 11.72 21.83 0.20
C ALA A 101 12.83 22.89 0.21
N GLU A 102 13.84 22.74 1.06
CA GLU A 102 15.01 23.62 1.16
C GLU A 102 16.24 23.09 0.40
N MET A 103 16.16 21.88 -0.18
CA MET A 103 17.23 21.29 -0.97
C MET A 103 17.24 21.84 -2.41
N SER A 104 18.44 22.10 -2.93
CA SER A 104 18.65 22.38 -4.35
C SER A 104 18.31 21.15 -5.20
N ASP A 105 17.84 21.36 -6.43
CA ASP A 105 17.51 20.27 -7.36
C ASP A 105 18.68 19.28 -7.58
N GLU A 106 19.93 19.75 -7.53
CA GLU A 106 21.14 18.93 -7.66
C GLU A 106 21.40 18.01 -6.44
N ASP A 107 21.17 18.52 -5.22
CA ASP A 107 21.28 17.72 -4.00
C ASP A 107 20.20 16.64 -3.96
N ARG A 108 18.97 17.00 -4.35
CA ARG A 108 17.86 16.06 -4.48
C ARG A 108 18.16 14.99 -5.54
N ALA A 109 18.71 15.36 -6.69
CA ALA A 109 19.10 14.42 -7.73
C ALA A 109 20.17 13.42 -7.25
N THR A 110 21.19 13.90 -6.53
CA THR A 110 22.26 13.06 -5.97
C THR A 110 21.71 12.09 -4.92
N MET A 111 20.77 12.54 -4.09
CA MET A 111 20.13 11.69 -3.09
C MET A 111 19.25 10.61 -3.74
N ILE A 112 18.47 10.97 -4.77
CA ILE A 112 17.64 10.03 -5.54
C ILE A 112 18.53 9.02 -6.28
N ASP A 113 19.64 9.44 -6.90
CA ASP A 113 20.58 8.56 -7.61
C ASP A 113 21.13 7.43 -6.72
N GLY A 114 21.54 7.76 -5.50
CA GLY A 114 22.03 6.76 -4.53
C GLY A 114 20.96 5.79 -4.04
N MET A 115 19.69 6.21 -4.03
CA MET A 115 18.55 5.34 -3.69
C MET A 115 18.17 4.44 -4.87
N VAL A 116 18.10 5.01 -6.08
CA VAL A 116 17.85 4.31 -7.35
C VAL A 116 18.88 3.22 -7.58
N THR A 117 20.16 3.50 -7.32
CA THR A 117 21.24 2.51 -7.46
C THR A 117 21.03 1.32 -6.52
N ARG A 118 20.70 1.56 -5.24
CA ARG A 118 20.42 0.48 -4.27
C ARG A 118 19.18 -0.32 -4.65
N LEU A 119 18.10 0.36 -5.05
CA LEU A 119 16.86 -0.29 -5.46
C LEU A 119 17.06 -1.14 -6.73
N SER A 120 17.85 -0.66 -7.69
CA SER A 120 18.19 -1.41 -8.89
C SER A 120 18.96 -2.69 -8.56
N ASP A 121 19.94 -2.62 -7.66
CA ASP A 121 20.73 -3.79 -7.25
C ASP A 121 19.88 -4.83 -6.50
N GLU A 122 18.97 -4.37 -5.62
CA GLU A 122 18.00 -5.22 -4.94
C GLU A 122 17.06 -5.91 -5.93
N LEU A 123 16.50 -5.17 -6.89
CA LEU A 123 15.60 -5.73 -7.90
C LEU A 123 16.31 -6.68 -8.86
N ALA A 124 17.58 -6.43 -9.20
CA ALA A 124 18.38 -7.34 -10.01
C ALA A 124 18.72 -8.65 -9.26
N THR A 125 18.97 -8.57 -7.95
CA THR A 125 19.42 -9.71 -7.14
C THR A 125 18.26 -10.54 -6.59
N ASN A 126 17.30 -9.87 -5.94
CA ASN A 126 16.19 -10.52 -5.24
C ASN A 126 14.89 -10.47 -6.03
N GLY A 127 14.84 -9.63 -7.07
CA GLY A 127 13.57 -9.34 -7.74
C GLY A 127 12.65 -8.48 -6.88
N GLY A 128 11.47 -8.22 -7.40
CA GLY A 128 10.44 -7.49 -6.69
C GLY A 128 9.13 -7.43 -7.45
N PRO A 129 8.05 -6.97 -6.79
CA PRO A 129 6.77 -6.78 -7.45
C PRO A 129 6.87 -5.71 -8.56
N PRO A 130 6.04 -5.80 -9.61
CA PRO A 130 6.11 -4.90 -10.75
C PRO A 130 5.99 -3.41 -10.37
N GLU A 131 5.30 -3.09 -9.28
CA GLU A 131 5.19 -1.75 -8.72
C GLU A 131 6.55 -1.14 -8.33
N LYS A 132 7.49 -1.93 -7.80
CA LYS A 132 8.84 -1.45 -7.48
C LYS A 132 9.62 -1.08 -8.75
N TRP A 133 9.44 -1.84 -9.84
CA TRP A 133 10.05 -1.54 -11.13
C TRP A 133 9.47 -0.28 -11.76
N VAL A 134 8.16 -0.06 -11.63
CA VAL A 134 7.49 1.18 -12.04
C VAL A 134 8.05 2.38 -11.27
N MET A 135 8.20 2.26 -9.95
CA MET A 135 8.78 3.31 -9.11
C MET A 135 10.22 3.64 -9.50
N LEU A 136 11.02 2.63 -9.83
CA LEU A 136 12.40 2.81 -10.30
C LEU A 136 12.45 3.56 -11.65
N LEU A 137 11.62 3.16 -12.61
CA LEU A 137 11.51 3.83 -13.91
C LEU A 137 11.07 5.29 -13.76
N ASN A 138 10.04 5.57 -12.97
CA ASN A 138 9.58 6.94 -12.73
C ASN A 138 10.66 7.82 -12.09
N SER A 139 11.41 7.28 -11.12
CA SER A 139 12.54 8.00 -10.50
C SER A 139 13.63 8.34 -11.51
N LEU A 140 13.99 7.38 -12.37
CA LEU A 140 14.96 7.60 -13.45
C LEU A 140 14.48 8.62 -14.48
N GLY A 141 13.17 8.62 -14.77
CA GLY A 141 12.54 9.63 -15.62
C GLY A 141 12.64 11.04 -15.07
N GLN A 142 12.43 11.21 -13.76
CA GLN A 142 12.57 12.50 -13.09
C GLN A 142 14.02 13.01 -13.12
N LEU A 143 15.00 12.11 -13.08
CA LEU A 143 16.42 12.43 -13.21
C LEU A 143 16.87 12.64 -14.68
N GLY A 144 16.01 12.33 -15.66
CA GLY A 144 16.38 12.36 -17.08
C GLY A 144 17.30 11.21 -17.52
N GLU A 145 17.49 10.20 -16.67
CA GLU A 145 18.42 9.08 -16.86
C GLU A 145 17.83 7.99 -17.76
N THR A 146 17.60 8.35 -19.03
CA THR A 146 16.91 7.51 -20.02
C THR A 146 17.68 6.22 -20.35
N ASP A 147 19.02 6.28 -20.36
CA ASP A 147 19.86 5.09 -20.63
C ASP A 147 19.75 4.05 -19.51
N ARG A 148 19.76 4.50 -18.25
CA ARG A 148 19.53 3.61 -17.10
C ARG A 148 18.11 3.09 -17.09
N ALA A 149 17.11 3.93 -17.41
CA ALA A 149 15.72 3.47 -17.52
C ALA A 149 15.55 2.37 -18.58
N ARG A 150 16.27 2.44 -19.70
CA ARG A 150 16.27 1.38 -20.72
C ARG A 150 16.91 0.08 -20.22
N ALA A 151 17.99 0.16 -19.44
CA ALA A 151 18.60 -1.01 -18.82
C ALA A 151 17.62 -1.69 -17.85
N VAL A 152 16.98 -0.91 -16.97
CA VAL A 152 15.95 -1.40 -16.03
C VAL A 152 14.77 -2.02 -16.77
N TRP A 153 14.28 -1.41 -17.85
CA TRP A 153 13.22 -1.98 -18.68
C TRP A 153 13.62 -3.35 -19.28
N THR A 154 14.87 -3.48 -19.71
CA THR A 154 15.40 -4.75 -20.26
C THR A 154 15.48 -5.83 -19.18
N GLU A 155 15.88 -5.47 -17.96
CA GLU A 155 15.90 -6.39 -16.82
C GLU A 155 14.48 -6.79 -16.39
N ALA A 156 13.55 -5.83 -16.32
CA ALA A 156 12.15 -6.10 -16.01
C ALA A 156 11.54 -7.10 -17.01
N GLN A 157 11.79 -6.93 -18.31
CA GLN A 157 11.34 -7.87 -19.33
C GLN A 157 11.88 -9.29 -19.13
N LYS A 158 13.14 -9.42 -18.72
CA LYS A 158 13.74 -10.73 -18.43
C LYS A 158 13.16 -11.35 -17.15
N TYR A 159 13.00 -10.54 -16.10
CA TYR A 159 12.50 -10.97 -14.81
C TYR A 159 11.03 -11.42 -14.91
N PHE A 160 10.18 -10.62 -15.54
CA PHE A 160 8.76 -10.90 -15.75
C PHE A 160 8.49 -11.71 -17.03
N ALA A 161 9.48 -12.37 -17.64
CA ALA A 161 9.30 -13.10 -18.89
C ALA A 161 8.20 -14.18 -18.83
N GLN A 162 7.90 -14.70 -17.64
CA GLN A 162 6.82 -15.66 -17.39
C GLN A 162 5.57 -15.03 -16.74
N ASP A 163 5.61 -13.74 -16.44
CA ASP A 163 4.55 -13.00 -15.77
C ASP A 163 4.07 -11.84 -16.64
N ALA A 164 3.17 -12.15 -17.57
CA ALA A 164 2.64 -11.18 -18.52
C ALA A 164 1.85 -10.04 -17.82
N ALA A 165 1.27 -10.32 -16.65
CA ALA A 165 0.55 -9.33 -15.86
C ALA A 165 1.48 -8.27 -15.27
N GLY A 166 2.60 -8.67 -14.65
CA GLY A 166 3.60 -7.75 -14.14
C GLY A 166 4.29 -6.97 -15.25
N LEU A 167 4.57 -7.60 -16.39
CA LEU A 167 5.07 -6.89 -17.56
C LEU A 167 4.10 -5.81 -18.07
N ALA A 168 2.80 -6.10 -18.08
CA ALA A 168 1.77 -5.12 -18.44
C ALA A 168 1.66 -3.96 -17.45
N THR A 169 2.02 -4.18 -16.18
CA THR A 169 2.10 -3.12 -15.15
C THR A 169 3.33 -2.23 -15.32
N VAL A 170 4.49 -2.79 -15.71
CA VAL A 170 5.75 -2.04 -15.86
C VAL A 170 5.81 -1.27 -17.19
N ARG A 171 5.23 -1.84 -18.25
CA ARG A 171 5.31 -1.28 -19.61
C ARG A 171 4.88 0.19 -19.74
N PRO A 172 3.77 0.67 -19.14
CA PRO A 172 3.34 2.07 -19.24
C PRO A 172 4.39 3.05 -18.74
N ALA A 173 5.13 2.69 -17.68
CA ALA A 173 6.21 3.52 -17.16
C ALA A 173 7.38 3.60 -18.14
N ALA A 174 7.74 2.48 -18.78
CA ALA A 174 8.78 2.46 -19.82
C ALA A 174 8.34 3.21 -21.10
N GLU A 175 7.06 3.14 -21.47
CA GLU A 175 6.48 3.87 -22.59
C GLU A 175 6.49 5.38 -22.35
N ALA A 176 6.14 5.83 -21.14
CA ALA A 176 6.17 7.24 -20.75
C ALA A 176 7.57 7.87 -20.89
N LEU A 177 8.62 7.06 -20.75
CA LEU A 177 10.01 7.47 -20.89
C LEU A 177 10.57 7.26 -22.31
N GLY A 178 9.78 6.69 -23.23
CA GLY A 178 10.23 6.35 -24.58
C GLY A 178 11.28 5.24 -24.62
N VAL A 179 11.41 4.44 -23.57
CA VAL A 179 12.40 3.34 -23.47
C VAL A 179 11.82 1.97 -23.81
N ALA A 180 10.50 1.87 -23.97
CA ALA A 180 9.79 0.67 -24.40
C ALA A 180 9.93 0.36 -25.91
N ASN A 181 11.17 0.31 -26.41
CA ASN A 181 11.50 -0.08 -27.80
C ASN A 181 11.83 -1.58 -27.91
#